data_AF-A0A7X9J5D9-F1
#
_entry.id   AF-A0A7X9J5D9-F1
#
_cell.length_a   1.000
_cell.length_b   1.000
_cell.length_c   1.000
_cell.angle_alpha   90.00
_cell.angle_beta   90.00
_cell.angle_gamma   90.00
#
_symmetry.space_group_name_H-M   'P 1'
#
loop_
_entity.id
_entity.type
_entity.pdbx_description
1 polymer ?
#
loop_
_entity_poly.entity_id
_entity_poly.type
_entity_poly.pdbx_seq_one_letter_code
_entity_poly.pdbx_strand_id
1 'polypeptide(L)'
;MHSPLPRKTLILLLAALLFASTLGWFIYYGPCGTARVNRAVTELTALLTRWDDLNTNADGTSRGALASVLAQMNEVIAEVRALSVPMCLQAPRSALADGMATNVAAYQAFQTGQSDDQIQALFTASNTATQAALTQIQIAARIAPFFLSHFPTPSPAASTTVSP
;
A
#
# COMPACT_ATOMS: atom_id res chain seq x y z
N MET A 1 -44.65 -14.29 -31.53
CA MET A 1 -43.82 -14.61 -32.70
C MET A 1 -42.45 -13.97 -32.47
N HIS A 2 -41.42 -14.76 -32.14
CA HIS A 2 -40.04 -14.26 -32.01
C HIS A 2 -39.33 -14.48 -33.33
N SER A 3 -39.06 -13.40 -34.08
CA SER A 3 -38.24 -13.47 -35.29
C SER A 3 -36.80 -13.84 -34.89
N PRO A 4 -36.18 -14.85 -35.51
CA PRO A 4 -34.80 -15.21 -35.18
C PRO A 4 -33.86 -14.05 -35.51
N LEU A 5 -33.01 -13.69 -34.54
CA LEU A 5 -32.01 -12.63 -34.70
C LEU A 5 -31.09 -12.92 -35.90
N PRO A 6 -30.69 -11.91 -36.69
CA PRO A 6 -29.76 -12.11 -37.80
C PRO A 6 -28.45 -12.73 -37.29
N ARG A 7 -27.93 -13.73 -38.00
CA ARG A 7 -26.69 -14.45 -37.64
C ARG A 7 -25.52 -13.51 -37.32
N LYS A 8 -25.42 -12.36 -38.02
CA LYS A 8 -24.40 -11.33 -37.77
C LYS A 8 -24.57 -10.63 -36.42
N THR A 9 -25.81 -10.34 -36.03
CA THR A 9 -26.13 -9.72 -34.73
C THR A 9 -25.86 -10.67 -33.58
N LEU A 10 -26.13 -11.96 -33.76
CA LEU A 10 -25.79 -13.00 -32.79
C LEU A 10 -24.26 -13.09 -32.57
N ILE A 11 -23.47 -13.05 -33.65
CA ILE A 11 -22.00 -13.10 -33.58
C ILE A 11 -21.45 -11.86 -32.86
N LEU A 12 -21.96 -10.66 -33.15
CA LEU A 12 -21.55 -9.43 -32.48
C LEU A 12 -21.88 -9.45 -30.98
N LEU A 13 -23.06 -9.94 -30.60
CA LEU A 13 -23.45 -10.07 -29.20
C LEU A 13 -22.57 -11.08 -28.45
N LEU A 14 -22.26 -12.23 -29.06
CA LEU A 14 -21.35 -13.22 -28.49
C LEU A 14 -19.93 -12.66 -28.34
N ALA A 15 -19.41 -11.95 -29.35
CA ALA A 15 -18.10 -11.30 -29.27
C ALA A 15 -18.04 -10.25 -28.15
N ALA A 16 -19.09 -9.42 -28.00
CA ALA A 16 -19.19 -8.44 -26.92
C ALA A 16 -19.26 -9.10 -25.54
N LEU A 17 -20.02 -10.19 -25.39
CA LEU A 17 -20.11 -10.96 -24.14
C LEU A 17 -18.77 -11.61 -23.76
N LEU A 18 -18.06 -12.19 -24.72
CA LEU A 18 -16.74 -12.76 -24.50
C LEU A 18 -15.72 -11.69 -24.11
N PHE A 19 -15.74 -10.53 -24.78
CA PHE A 19 -14.85 -9.42 -24.46
C PHE A 19 -15.13 -8.81 -23.08
N ALA A 20 -16.41 -8.65 -22.72
CA ALA A 20 -16.79 -8.21 -21.37
C ALA A 20 -16.37 -9.21 -20.29
N SER A 21 -16.46 -10.52 -20.58
CA SER A 21 -16.08 -11.58 -19.65
C SER A 21 -14.58 -11.63 -19.39
N THR A 22 -13.75 -11.47 -20.45
CA THR A 22 -12.28 -11.45 -20.30
C THR A 22 -11.80 -10.18 -19.59
N LEU A 23 -12.40 -9.03 -19.89
CA LEU A 23 -12.14 -7.78 -19.17
C LEU A 23 -12.50 -7.91 -17.68
N GLY A 24 -13.68 -8.45 -17.37
CA GLY A 24 -14.13 -8.68 -15.98
C GLY A 24 -13.20 -9.62 -15.21
N TRP A 25 -12.75 -10.71 -15.85
CA TRP A 25 -11.78 -11.63 -15.25
C TRP A 25 -10.45 -10.93 -14.94
N PHE A 26 -9.93 -10.13 -15.87
CA PHE A 26 -8.66 -9.43 -15.69
C PHE A 26 -8.74 -8.34 -14.61
N ILE A 27 -9.86 -7.61 -14.52
CA ILE A 27 -10.09 -6.62 -13.45
C ILE A 27 -10.12 -7.29 -12.07
N TYR A 28 -10.62 -8.51 -11.98
CA TYR A 28 -10.75 -9.21 -10.71
C TYR A 28 -9.47 -9.96 -10.31
N TYR A 29 -8.82 -10.65 -11.24
CA TYR A 29 -7.69 -11.56 -10.99
C TYR A 29 -6.33 -11.07 -11.50
N GLY A 30 -6.28 -9.92 -12.16
CA GLY A 30 -5.05 -9.33 -12.70
C GLY A 30 -4.02 -8.92 -11.65
N PRO A 31 -2.87 -8.37 -12.07
CA PRO A 31 -1.78 -7.98 -11.18
C PRO A 31 -2.17 -6.92 -10.14
N CYS A 32 -3.16 -6.08 -10.46
CA CYS A 32 -3.77 -5.11 -9.56
C CYS A 32 -5.26 -5.42 -9.32
N GLY A 33 -5.64 -6.69 -9.46
CA GLY A 33 -7.03 -7.11 -9.42
C GLY A 33 -7.69 -6.83 -8.07
N THR A 34 -8.97 -6.44 -8.09
CA THR A 34 -9.69 -5.96 -6.90
C THR A 34 -9.68 -6.96 -5.75
N ALA A 35 -9.77 -8.26 -6.01
CA ALA A 35 -9.73 -9.29 -4.97
C ALA A 35 -8.40 -9.32 -4.21
N ARG A 36 -7.27 -9.24 -4.94
CA ARG A 36 -5.93 -9.25 -4.34
C ARG A 36 -5.64 -7.96 -3.59
N VAL A 37 -6.06 -6.84 -4.16
CA VAL A 37 -5.91 -5.51 -3.55
C VAL A 37 -6.73 -5.44 -2.26
N ASN A 38 -8.00 -5.83 -2.27
CA ASN A 38 -8.84 -5.82 -1.08
C ASN A 38 -8.28 -6.70 0.02
N ARG A 39 -7.84 -7.93 -0.31
CA ARG A 39 -7.20 -8.81 0.67
C ARG A 39 -5.95 -8.18 1.29
N ALA A 40 -5.06 -7.65 0.46
CA ALA A 40 -3.85 -6.98 0.93
C ALA A 40 -4.17 -5.77 1.82
N VAL A 41 -5.17 -4.96 1.46
CA VAL A 41 -5.62 -3.82 2.26
C VAL A 41 -6.20 -4.27 3.60
N THR A 42 -6.99 -5.35 3.65
CA THR A 42 -7.50 -5.91 4.90
C THR A 42 -6.36 -6.38 5.81
N GLU A 43 -5.39 -7.12 5.26
CA GLU A 43 -4.23 -7.60 6.02
C GLU A 43 -3.35 -6.42 6.51
N LEU A 44 -3.11 -5.40 5.66
CA LEU A 44 -2.43 -4.16 6.07
C LEU A 44 -3.18 -3.41 7.17
N THR A 45 -4.52 -3.36 7.10
CA THR A 45 -5.34 -2.67 8.10
C THR A 45 -5.21 -3.34 9.46
N ALA A 46 -5.19 -4.67 9.52
CA ALA A 46 -4.97 -5.39 10.78
C ALA A 46 -3.60 -5.07 11.39
N LEU A 47 -2.54 -5.03 10.56
CA LEU A 47 -1.20 -4.64 11.00
C LEU A 47 -1.15 -3.18 11.47
N LEU A 48 -1.87 -2.28 10.79
CA LEU A 48 -1.96 -0.88 11.17
C LEU A 48 -2.69 -0.68 12.50
N THR A 49 -3.73 -1.45 12.79
CA THR A 49 -4.38 -1.42 14.11
C THR A 49 -3.41 -1.87 15.20
N ARG A 50 -2.70 -2.99 15.00
CA ARG A 50 -1.68 -3.46 15.95
C ARG A 50 -0.57 -2.42 16.13
N TRP A 51 -0.17 -1.76 15.05
CA TRP A 51 0.80 -0.67 15.08
C TRP A 51 0.31 0.52 15.91
N ASP A 52 -0.94 0.97 15.72
CA ASP A 52 -1.53 2.09 16.45
C ASP A 52 -1.62 1.83 17.95
N ASP A 53 -1.99 0.61 18.34
CA ASP A 53 -1.97 0.16 19.73
C ASP A 53 -0.56 0.21 20.33
N LEU A 54 0.45 -0.29 19.60
CA LEU A 54 1.85 -0.25 20.03
C LEU A 54 2.40 1.18 20.11
N ASN A 55 2.02 2.04 19.17
CA ASN A 55 2.42 3.44 19.16
C ASN A 55 1.83 4.18 20.38
N THR A 56 0.54 3.97 20.66
CA THR A 56 -0.13 4.52 21.85
C THR A 56 0.53 4.02 23.14
N ASN A 57 0.90 2.74 23.19
CA ASN A 57 1.63 2.17 24.32
C ASN A 57 3.03 2.79 24.46
N ALA A 58 3.75 3.00 23.36
CA ALA A 58 5.06 3.63 23.38
C ALA A 58 4.99 5.08 23.89
N ASP A 59 3.98 5.86 23.46
CA ASP A 59 3.75 7.22 23.94
C ASP A 59 3.54 7.31 25.46
N GLY A 60 2.88 6.33 26.05
CA GLY A 60 2.66 6.24 27.50
C GLY A 60 3.80 5.60 28.30
N THR A 61 4.82 5.05 27.63
CA THR A 61 5.85 4.24 28.28
C THR A 61 7.08 5.08 28.65
N SER A 62 7.62 4.84 29.85
CA SER A 62 8.84 5.53 30.30
C SER A 62 10.08 5.10 29.50
N ARG A 63 11.10 5.97 29.40
CA ARG A 63 12.34 5.71 28.63
C ARG A 63 12.97 4.33 28.92
N GLY A 64 12.98 3.91 30.18
CA GLY A 64 13.59 2.65 30.61
C GLY A 64 12.81 1.38 30.21
N ALA A 65 11.51 1.49 29.94
CA ALA A 65 10.64 0.37 29.57
C ALA A 65 10.35 0.31 28.06
N LEU A 66 10.81 1.29 27.27
CA LEU A 66 10.52 1.42 25.84
C LEU A 66 11.07 0.26 24.99
N ALA A 67 12.16 -0.38 25.43
CA ALA A 67 12.87 -1.38 24.63
C ALA A 67 11.98 -2.57 24.20
N SER A 68 11.10 -3.05 25.08
CA SER A 68 10.20 -4.17 24.76
C SER A 68 9.09 -3.78 23.80
N VAL A 69 8.59 -2.54 23.89
CA VAL A 69 7.57 -2.01 22.96
C VAL A 69 8.19 -1.79 21.58
N LEU A 70 9.40 -1.21 21.52
CA LEU A 70 10.11 -1.00 20.26
C LEU A 70 10.45 -2.31 19.55
N ALA A 71 10.75 -3.39 20.29
CA ALA A 71 10.94 -4.70 19.69
C ALA A 71 9.66 -5.19 18.97
N GLN A 72 8.49 -5.03 19.60
CA GLN A 72 7.20 -5.40 19.00
C GLN A 72 6.85 -4.49 17.81
N MET A 73 7.16 -3.20 17.87
CA MET A 73 6.98 -2.29 16.73
C MET A 73 7.83 -2.72 15.52
N ASN A 74 9.09 -3.12 15.76
CA ASN A 74 9.95 -3.64 14.70
C ASN A 74 9.46 -4.96 14.10
N GLU A 75 8.84 -5.82 14.92
CA GLU A 75 8.16 -7.04 14.43
C GLU A 75 7.02 -6.68 13.46
N VAL A 76 6.16 -5.72 13.81
CA VAL A 76 5.08 -5.27 12.93
C VAL A 76 5.64 -4.65 11.64
N ILE A 77 6.73 -3.88 11.70
CA ILE A 77 7.40 -3.36 10.49
C ILE A 77 7.87 -4.51 9.59
N ALA A 78 8.45 -5.57 10.18
CA ALA A 78 8.88 -6.74 9.43
C ALA A 78 7.68 -7.47 8.80
N GLU A 79 6.57 -7.62 9.52
CA GLU A 79 5.31 -8.19 9.00
C GLU A 79 4.76 -7.36 7.83
N VAL A 80 4.72 -6.03 7.94
CA VAL A 80 4.30 -5.13 6.84
C VAL A 80 5.21 -5.29 5.62
N ARG A 81 6.53 -5.39 5.83
CA ARG A 81 7.51 -5.60 4.74
C ARG A 81 7.44 -7.00 4.13
N ALA A 82 7.04 -8.01 4.89
CA ALA A 82 6.88 -9.38 4.42
C ALA A 82 5.53 -9.61 3.73
N LEU A 83 4.55 -8.74 3.95
CA LEU A 83 3.21 -8.91 3.40
C LEU A 83 3.24 -8.96 1.87
N SER A 84 2.71 -10.05 1.32
CA SER A 84 2.60 -10.24 -0.12
C SER A 84 1.50 -9.36 -0.68
N VAL A 85 1.88 -8.27 -1.35
CA VAL A 85 0.95 -7.31 -1.94
C VAL A 85 1.03 -7.32 -3.47
N PRO A 86 -0.07 -7.00 -4.18
CA PRO A 86 -0.04 -6.79 -5.62
C PRO A 86 0.91 -5.65 -6.02
N MET A 87 1.32 -5.62 -7.28
CA MET A 87 2.34 -4.68 -7.79
C MET A 87 1.98 -3.21 -7.51
N CYS A 88 0.70 -2.83 -7.64
CA CYS A 88 0.23 -1.47 -7.34
C CYS A 88 0.39 -1.05 -5.87
N LEU A 89 0.56 -2.00 -4.96
CA LEU A 89 0.69 -1.74 -3.52
C LEU A 89 2.13 -1.90 -3.02
N GLN A 90 3.08 -2.37 -3.84
CA GLN A 90 4.45 -2.61 -3.38
C GLN A 90 5.16 -1.34 -2.90
N ALA A 91 5.15 -0.29 -3.73
CA ALA A 91 5.75 1.00 -3.39
C ALA A 91 5.11 1.63 -2.14
N PRO A 92 3.77 1.79 -2.06
CA PRO A 92 3.18 2.42 -0.89
C PRO A 92 3.27 1.55 0.38
N ARG A 93 3.27 0.21 0.28
CA ARG A 93 3.58 -0.67 1.41
C ARG A 93 5.00 -0.44 1.93
N SER A 94 6.00 -0.30 1.03
CA SER A 94 7.38 0.00 1.43
C SER A 94 7.47 1.34 2.14
N ALA A 95 6.89 2.39 1.53
CA ALA A 95 6.88 3.72 2.11
C ALA A 95 6.19 3.75 3.49
N LEU A 96 5.13 2.95 3.68
CA LEU A 96 4.47 2.80 4.97
C LEU A 96 5.43 2.22 6.03
N ALA A 97 6.12 1.13 5.70
CA ALA A 97 7.08 0.51 6.61
C ALA A 97 8.26 1.44 6.95
N ASP A 98 8.70 2.27 6.00
CA ASP A 98 9.77 3.24 6.22
C ASP A 98 9.31 4.43 7.09
N GLY A 99 8.05 4.86 6.93
CA GLY A 99 7.40 5.81 7.83
C GLY A 99 7.31 5.28 9.27
N MET A 100 6.90 4.02 9.43
CA MET A 100 6.89 3.31 10.72
C MET A 100 8.30 3.20 11.32
N ALA A 101 9.31 2.85 10.53
CA ALA A 101 10.70 2.78 11.00
C ALA A 101 11.22 4.15 11.49
N THR A 102 10.83 5.23 10.81
CA THR A 102 11.14 6.60 11.25
C THR A 102 10.49 6.94 12.59
N ASN A 103 9.28 6.43 12.85
CA ASN A 103 8.62 6.59 14.15
C ASN A 103 9.39 5.87 15.27
N VAL A 104 9.81 4.63 15.04
CA VAL A 104 10.68 3.88 15.97
C VAL A 104 11.97 4.65 16.25
N ALA A 105 12.57 5.27 15.23
CA ALA A 105 13.76 6.10 15.41
C ALA A 105 13.49 7.32 16.32
N ALA A 106 12.29 7.92 16.27
CA ALA A 106 11.90 9.00 17.19
C ALA A 106 11.85 8.52 18.65
N TYR A 107 11.25 7.36 18.90
CA TYR A 107 11.23 6.76 20.24
C TYR A 107 12.63 6.34 20.72
N GLN A 108 13.50 5.88 19.82
CA GLN A 108 14.91 5.59 20.16
C GLN A 108 15.69 6.88 20.49
N ALA A 109 15.46 7.97 19.76
CA ALA A 109 16.01 9.29 20.07
C ALA A 109 15.54 9.77 21.45
N PHE A 110 14.27 9.57 21.78
CA PHE A 110 13.74 9.81 23.13
C PHE A 110 14.42 8.92 24.18
N GLN A 111 14.57 7.62 23.93
CA GLN A 111 15.23 6.70 24.87
C GLN A 111 16.69 7.11 25.15
N THR A 112 17.40 7.59 24.14
CA THR A 112 18.82 7.98 24.23
C THR A 112 19.07 9.40 24.72
N GLY A 113 18.00 10.18 24.96
CA GLY A 113 18.15 11.53 25.52
C GLY A 113 18.50 12.61 24.51
N GLN A 114 18.13 12.42 23.23
CA GLN A 114 18.26 13.48 22.22
C GLN A 114 17.36 14.68 22.53
N SER A 115 17.60 15.81 21.83
CA SER A 115 16.81 17.02 22.03
C SER A 115 15.38 16.87 21.51
N ASP A 116 14.46 17.57 22.15
CA ASP A 116 13.04 17.55 21.78
C ASP A 116 12.83 17.98 20.31
N ASP A 117 13.62 18.93 19.81
CA ASP A 117 13.59 19.35 18.39
C ASP A 117 13.91 18.19 17.43
N GLN A 118 14.89 17.35 17.75
CA GLN A 118 15.27 16.20 16.92
C GLN A 118 14.18 15.13 16.96
N ILE A 119 13.64 14.85 18.15
CA ILE A 119 12.56 13.88 18.35
C ILE A 119 11.31 14.34 17.57
N GLN A 120 10.93 15.61 17.68
CA GLN A 120 9.78 16.18 16.99
C GLN A 120 9.95 16.17 15.46
N ALA A 121 11.16 16.44 14.96
CA ALA A 121 11.45 16.34 13.53
C ALA A 121 11.24 14.92 13.00
N LEU A 122 11.67 13.90 13.75
CA LEU A 122 11.47 12.49 13.39
C LEU A 122 10.00 12.09 13.40
N PHE A 123 9.23 12.46 14.44
CA PHE A 123 7.78 12.21 14.46
C PHE A 123 7.05 12.90 13.30
N THR A 124 7.43 14.14 12.98
CA THR A 124 6.84 14.89 11.85
C THR A 124 7.15 14.22 10.51
N ALA A 125 8.40 13.81 10.30
CA ALA A 125 8.81 13.11 9.09
C ALA A 125 8.09 11.76 8.95
N SER A 126 8.00 11.00 10.04
CA SER A 126 7.26 9.74 10.09
C SER A 126 5.78 9.93 9.75
N ASN A 127 5.10 10.89 10.40
CA ASN A 127 3.68 11.16 10.18
C ASN A 127 3.40 11.55 8.73
N THR A 128 4.29 12.36 8.14
CA THR A 128 4.19 12.76 6.73
C THR A 128 4.33 11.55 5.80
N ALA A 129 5.34 10.72 6.01
CA ALA A 129 5.59 9.53 5.19
C ALA A 129 4.46 8.51 5.30
N THR A 130 3.99 8.23 6.52
CA THR A 130 2.89 7.31 6.80
C THR A 130 1.58 7.79 6.17
N GLN A 131 1.23 9.07 6.30
CA GLN A 131 0.02 9.62 5.68
C GLN A 131 0.08 9.59 4.14
N ALA A 132 1.23 9.91 3.56
CA ALA A 132 1.44 9.81 2.12
C ALA A 132 1.27 8.36 1.61
N ALA A 133 1.86 7.40 2.33
CA ALA A 133 1.75 5.99 2.01
C ALA A 133 0.30 5.48 2.12
N LEU A 134 -0.41 5.81 3.20
CA LEU A 134 -1.82 5.45 3.39
C LEU A 134 -2.71 6.03 2.30
N THR A 135 -2.46 7.28 1.90
CA THR A 135 -3.17 7.93 0.79
C THR A 135 -2.96 7.15 -0.52
N GLN A 136 -1.73 6.75 -0.81
CA GLN A 136 -1.44 5.96 -2.01
C GLN A 136 -2.09 4.56 -1.96
N ILE A 137 -2.13 3.90 -0.80
CA ILE A 137 -2.85 2.62 -0.62
C ILE A 137 -4.34 2.81 -0.93
N GLN A 138 -4.96 3.87 -0.41
CA GLN A 138 -6.37 4.17 -0.67
C GLN A 138 -6.64 4.49 -2.14
N ILE A 139 -5.75 5.24 -2.80
CA ILE A 139 -5.85 5.51 -4.24
C ILE A 139 -5.76 4.20 -5.02
N ALA A 140 -4.73 3.38 -4.76
CA ALA A 140 -4.53 2.09 -5.42
C ALA A 140 -5.75 1.17 -5.23
N ALA A 141 -6.35 1.14 -4.05
CA ALA A 141 -7.58 0.40 -3.76
C ALA A 141 -8.78 0.89 -4.59
N ARG A 142 -8.94 2.21 -4.75
CA ARG A 142 -10.05 2.81 -5.53
C ARG A 142 -9.90 2.62 -7.03
N ILE A 143 -8.67 2.65 -7.57
CA ILE A 143 -8.42 2.56 -9.01
C ILE A 143 -8.15 1.12 -9.50
N ALA A 144 -7.94 0.16 -8.60
CA ALA A 144 -7.84 -1.27 -8.91
C ALA A 144 -8.88 -1.77 -9.95
N PRO A 145 -10.18 -1.41 -9.85
CA PRO A 145 -11.17 -1.83 -10.86
C PRO A 145 -10.98 -1.20 -12.26
N PHE A 146 -10.20 -0.12 -12.38
CA PHE A 146 -10.06 0.68 -13.61
C PHE A 146 -8.69 0.58 -14.29
N PHE A 147 -7.78 -0.25 -13.76
CA PHE A 147 -6.39 -0.38 -14.22
C PHE A 147 -6.22 -0.82 -15.69
N LEU A 148 -7.29 -1.19 -16.39
CA LEU A 148 -7.29 -1.43 -17.83
C LEU A 148 -7.34 -0.17 -18.71
N SER A 149 -7.71 0.99 -18.13
CA SER A 149 -7.92 2.24 -18.90
C SER A 149 -6.80 3.26 -18.76
N HIS A 150 -5.91 3.09 -17.78
CA HIS A 150 -4.87 4.07 -17.43
C HIS A 150 -3.54 3.35 -17.14
N PHE A 151 -2.99 2.67 -18.15
CA PHE A 151 -1.53 2.53 -18.18
C PHE A 151 -0.97 3.91 -18.53
N PRO A 152 -0.21 4.60 -17.67
CA PRO A 152 0.89 5.37 -18.19
C PRO A 152 1.78 4.35 -18.89
N THR A 153 1.84 4.40 -20.23
CA THR A 153 2.93 3.77 -20.96
C THR A 153 4.23 4.16 -20.26
N PRO A 154 5.18 3.23 -20.04
CA PRO A 154 6.50 3.62 -19.54
C PRO A 154 7.02 4.72 -20.45
N SER A 155 7.16 5.93 -19.93
CA SER A 155 7.82 7.02 -20.65
C SER A 155 9.28 6.61 -20.81
N PRO A 156 9.79 6.40 -22.04
CA PRO A 156 11.18 6.04 -22.23
C PRO A 156 12.00 7.33 -22.23
N ALA A 157 12.32 7.88 -21.05
CA ALA A 157 13.48 8.75 -20.83
C ALA A 157 13.49 9.33 -19.41
N ALA A 158 14.06 8.59 -18.47
CA ALA A 158 14.94 9.17 -17.46
C ALA A 158 16.24 8.38 -17.46
N SER A 159 16.89 8.34 -18.63
CA SER A 159 18.32 8.03 -18.71
C SER A 159 19.07 9.29 -18.26
N THR A 160 19.13 9.54 -16.96
CA THR A 160 20.20 10.38 -16.42
C THR A 160 21.43 9.50 -16.32
N THR A 161 22.21 9.52 -17.40
CA THR A 161 23.59 9.11 -17.44
C THR A 161 24.34 9.87 -16.34
N VAL A 162 24.62 9.20 -15.23
CA VAL A 162 25.73 9.59 -14.37
C VAL A 162 26.94 8.85 -14.92
N SER A 163 27.80 9.60 -15.62
CA SER A 163 29.15 9.19 -15.96
C SER A 163 30.13 10.03 -15.14
N PRO A 164 31.33 9.47 -14.85
CA PRO A 164 32.11 9.73 -13.63
C PRO A 164 32.68 11.14 -13.50
#